data_AF-A0A1H2Y2U0-F1
#
_entry.id   AF-A0A1H2Y2U0-F1
#
_cell.length_a   1.000
_cell.length_b   1.000
_cell.length_c   1.000
_cell.angle_alpha   90.00
_cell.angle_beta   90.00
_cell.angle_gamma   90.00
#
_symmetry.space_group_name_H-M   'P 1'
#
loop_
_entity.id
_entity.type
_entity.pdbx_description
1 polymer ?
#
loop_
_entity_poly.entity_id
_entity_poly.type
_entity_poly.pdbx_seq_one_letter_code
_entity_poly.pdbx_strand_id
1 'polypeptide(L)'
;MSMRPRSARAALCGPALLAAFAAPVGCAEAPTNLPVVPVQVQSGEVTVRGVVRSGVEQGCLVLSTADREYLLVHPPSTLRPDVTAVVRGRIEPNMVTTCMQGTPLVVSEAHTA
;
A
#
# COMPACT_ATOMS: atom_id res chain seq x y z
N MET A 1 26.81 -42.91 -34.68
CA MET A 1 25.47 -42.86 -35.33
C MET A 1 24.46 -42.90 -34.18
N SER A 2 23.50 -42.00 -33.95
CA SER A 2 22.69 -41.18 -34.84
C SER A 2 22.38 -39.81 -34.20
N MET A 3 22.32 -38.81 -35.08
CA MET A 3 21.78 -37.48 -34.85
C MET A 3 20.25 -37.46 -34.96
N ARG A 4 19.68 -36.37 -34.39
CA ARG A 4 18.48 -35.58 -34.78
C ARG A 4 17.28 -35.68 -33.81
N PRO A 5 16.41 -34.66 -33.73
CA PRO A 5 16.51 -33.27 -34.22
C PRO A 5 16.23 -32.18 -33.15
N ARG A 6 16.82 -31.01 -33.38
CA ARG A 6 16.28 -29.71 -32.93
C ARG A 6 14.93 -29.49 -33.62
N SER A 7 13.86 -29.38 -32.84
CA SER A 7 12.59 -28.89 -33.35
C SER A 7 12.60 -27.36 -33.37
N ALA A 8 12.13 -26.79 -34.46
CA ALA A 8 12.21 -25.40 -34.83
C ALA A 8 10.82 -24.82 -35.09
N ARG A 9 10.70 -23.48 -34.93
CA ARG A 9 9.65 -22.58 -35.46
C ARG A 9 8.26 -22.73 -34.81
N ALA A 10 7.43 -21.69 -34.66
CA ALA A 10 7.30 -20.48 -35.45
C ALA A 10 6.74 -19.31 -34.63
N ALA A 11 6.96 -18.10 -35.17
CA ALA A 11 6.45 -16.81 -34.74
C ALA A 11 4.94 -16.61 -34.97
N LEU A 12 4.34 -15.66 -34.24
CA LEU A 12 3.18 -14.80 -34.54
C LEU A 12 3.20 -13.73 -33.41
N CYS A 13 3.52 -12.45 -33.57
CA CYS A 13 3.03 -11.39 -34.46
C CYS A 13 1.51 -11.24 -34.45
N GLY A 14 1.02 -10.25 -33.68
CA GLY A 14 -0.35 -9.75 -33.68
C GLY A 14 -0.64 -8.91 -32.43
N PRO A 15 -1.60 -7.97 -32.48
CA PRO A 15 -1.32 -6.60 -32.90
C PRO A 15 -1.48 -5.57 -31.76
N ALA A 16 -0.87 -4.41 -31.97
CA ALA A 16 -1.14 -3.20 -31.22
C ALA A 16 -2.64 -2.84 -31.32
N LEU A 17 -3.27 -2.59 -30.18
CA LEU A 17 -4.53 -1.86 -30.11
C LEU A 17 -4.36 -0.70 -29.13
N LEU A 18 -4.35 0.49 -29.73
CA LEU A 18 -4.46 1.77 -29.07
C LEU A 18 -5.71 1.79 -28.16
N ALA A 19 -5.54 2.30 -26.95
CA ALA A 19 -6.59 3.07 -26.30
C ALA A 19 -5.95 4.33 -25.71
N ALA A 20 -5.94 5.39 -26.52
CA ALA A 20 -5.72 6.75 -26.05
C ALA A 20 -6.91 7.12 -25.16
N PHE A 21 -6.68 7.23 -23.85
CA PHE A 21 -7.67 7.87 -22.98
C PHE A 21 -7.37 9.36 -22.94
N ALA A 22 -8.30 10.09 -23.57
CA ALA A 22 -8.39 11.53 -23.60
C ALA A 22 -8.40 12.12 -22.19
N ALA A 23 -7.62 13.17 -22.00
CA ALA A 23 -7.72 14.06 -20.86
C ALA A 23 -9.08 14.79 -20.89
N PRO A 24 -9.79 14.91 -19.76
CA PRO A 24 -10.67 16.04 -19.55
C PRO A 24 -9.81 17.25 -19.12
N VAL A 25 -9.56 18.15 -20.08
CA VAL A 25 -9.43 19.56 -19.76
C VAL A 25 -10.86 20.05 -19.50
N GLY A 26 -11.16 20.53 -18.30
CA GLY A 26 -12.47 21.10 -18.04
C GLY A 26 -12.76 21.49 -16.59
N CYS A 27 -12.49 22.77 -16.31
CA CYS A 27 -13.20 23.68 -15.40
C CYS A 27 -13.50 23.23 -13.96
N ALA A 28 -12.78 23.81 -12.99
CA ALA A 28 -13.37 24.81 -12.08
C ALA A 28 -12.31 25.32 -11.09
N GLU A 29 -11.71 26.46 -11.41
CA GLU A 29 -11.07 27.31 -10.41
C GLU A 29 -12.18 28.11 -9.74
N ALA A 30 -12.61 27.65 -8.56
CA ALA A 30 -13.49 28.45 -7.70
C ALA A 30 -12.62 29.42 -6.91
N PRO A 31 -12.86 30.74 -6.96
CA PRO A 31 -12.20 31.68 -6.05
C PRO A 31 -12.87 31.55 -4.70
N THR A 32 -12.43 30.55 -3.93
CA THR A 32 -12.81 30.40 -2.54
C THR A 32 -11.57 30.75 -1.72
N ASN A 33 -11.59 31.97 -1.18
CA ASN A 33 -10.61 32.50 -0.24
C ASN A 33 -10.73 31.77 1.11
N LEU A 34 -10.53 30.45 1.11
CA LEU A 34 -10.32 29.67 2.32
C LEU A 34 -8.85 29.78 2.69
N PRO A 35 -8.51 29.79 4.00
CA PRO A 35 -7.13 29.61 4.41
C PRO A 35 -6.62 28.30 3.81
N VAL A 36 -5.67 28.42 2.86
CA VAL A 36 -4.83 27.30 2.43
C VAL A 36 -4.03 26.90 3.65
N VAL A 37 -4.56 25.92 4.40
CA VAL A 37 -3.74 25.17 5.33
C VAL A 37 -2.77 24.39 4.43
N PRO A 38 -1.44 24.59 4.55
CA PRO A 38 -0.51 23.80 3.78
C PRO A 38 -0.70 22.34 4.20
N VAL A 39 -1.34 21.54 3.34
CA VAL A 39 -1.31 20.08 3.45
C VAL A 39 0.12 19.70 3.12
N GLN A 40 0.95 19.65 4.15
CA GLN A 40 2.27 19.06 4.03
C GLN A 40 2.05 17.58 3.77
N VAL A 41 2.11 17.18 2.51
CA VAL A 41 2.24 15.77 2.13
C VAL A 41 3.61 15.35 2.65
N GLN A 42 3.66 14.89 3.90
CA GLN A 42 4.88 14.37 4.49
C GLN A 42 5.28 13.17 3.62
N SER A 43 6.41 13.28 2.94
CA SER A 43 6.93 12.20 2.10
C SER A 43 6.99 10.91 2.94
N GLY A 44 6.39 9.83 2.42
CA GLY A 44 6.32 8.53 3.10
C GLY A 44 5.09 8.30 3.98
N GLU A 45 4.17 9.27 4.10
CA GLU A 45 2.87 9.05 4.73
C GLU A 45 1.93 8.26 3.79
N VAL A 46 1.25 7.26 4.33
CA VAL A 46 0.33 6.38 3.61
C VAL A 46 -0.96 6.20 4.40
N THR A 47 -2.06 5.92 3.69
CA THR A 47 -3.30 5.41 4.29
C THR A 47 -3.55 4.02 3.74
N VAL A 48 -3.65 3.04 4.64
CA VAL A 48 -3.76 1.62 4.30
C VAL A 48 -5.01 1.04 4.95
N ARG A 49 -5.79 0.30 4.17
CA ARG A 49 -6.90 -0.50 4.68
C ARG A 49 -6.48 -1.96 4.76
N GLY A 50 -6.82 -2.64 5.85
CA GLY A 50 -6.50 -4.05 6.04
C GLY A 50 -7.20 -4.67 7.24
N VAL A 51 -6.90 -5.93 7.50
CA VAL A 51 -7.35 -6.65 8.69
C VAL A 51 -6.25 -6.60 9.74
N VAL A 52 -6.56 -6.16 10.94
CA VAL A 52 -5.63 -6.19 12.07
C VAL A 52 -5.49 -7.64 12.54
N ARG A 53 -4.26 -8.10 12.69
CA ARG A 53 -3.89 -9.43 13.19
C ARG A 53 -2.97 -9.28 14.39
N SER A 54 -2.98 -10.29 15.26
CA SER A 54 -1.91 -10.45 16.24
C SER A 54 -0.61 -10.73 15.49
N GLY A 55 0.48 -10.06 15.88
CA GLY A 55 1.81 -10.40 15.44
C GLY A 55 2.29 -11.71 16.08
N VAL A 56 3.37 -12.27 15.52
CA VAL A 56 4.01 -13.48 16.07
C VAL A 56 4.54 -13.24 17.48
N GLU A 57 5.04 -12.04 17.75
CA GLU A 57 5.51 -11.63 19.07
C GLU A 57 4.38 -11.06 19.92
N GLN A 58 4.45 -11.30 21.23
CA GLN A 58 3.38 -10.92 22.15
C GLN A 58 3.14 -9.40 22.15
N GLY A 59 1.89 -9.01 21.99
CA GLY A 59 1.45 -7.61 22.02
C GLY A 59 1.69 -6.84 20.73
N CYS A 60 2.39 -7.41 19.75
CA CYS A 60 2.54 -6.80 18.44
C CYS A 60 1.24 -6.90 17.64
N LEU A 61 0.91 -5.87 16.85
CA LEU A 61 -0.21 -5.88 15.90
C LEU A 61 0.31 -5.67 14.49
N VAL A 62 -0.28 -6.39 13.55
CA VAL A 62 0.05 -6.31 12.12
C VAL A 62 -1.20 -5.98 11.33
N LEU A 63 -1.12 -5.06 10.38
CA LEU A 63 -2.17 -4.81 9.40
C LEU A 63 -1.89 -5.64 8.16
N SER A 64 -2.72 -6.65 7.94
CA SER A 64 -2.66 -7.54 6.78
C SER A 64 -3.50 -6.95 5.64
N THR A 65 -2.86 -6.76 4.48
CA THR A 65 -3.52 -6.37 3.22
C THR A 65 -3.51 -7.54 2.23
N ALA A 66 -4.00 -7.31 1.01
CA ALA A 66 -3.92 -8.32 -0.05
C ALA A 66 -2.47 -8.64 -0.45
N ASP A 67 -1.57 -7.66 -0.37
CA ASP A 67 -0.24 -7.75 -0.99
C ASP A 67 0.89 -7.82 0.03
N ARG A 68 0.69 -7.31 1.26
CA ARG A 68 1.75 -7.23 2.27
C ARG A 68 1.22 -7.04 3.70
N GLU A 69 2.15 -7.14 4.62
CA GLU A 69 1.93 -6.90 6.04
C GLU A 69 2.66 -5.65 6.52
N TYR A 70 2.00 -4.89 7.40
CA TYR A 70 2.56 -3.73 8.07
C TYR A 70 2.58 -3.94 9.58
N LEU A 71 3.74 -3.81 10.22
CA LEU A 71 3.83 -3.72 11.68
C LEU A 71 3.24 -2.38 12.12
N LEU A 72 2.23 -2.41 12.99
CA LEU A 72 1.66 -1.20 13.55
C LEU A 72 2.52 -0.74 14.73
N VAL A 73 3.21 0.39 14.55
CA VAL A 73 4.02 1.03 15.59
C VAL A 73 3.21 2.14 16.25
N HIS A 74 3.10 2.08 17.59
CA HIS A 74 2.22 2.94 18.40
C HIS A 74 0.72 2.92 17.99
N PRO A 75 0.10 1.75 17.76
CA PRO A 75 -1.33 1.70 17.44
C PRO A 75 -2.17 2.20 18.62
N PRO A 76 -3.32 2.83 18.37
CA PRO A 76 -4.24 3.18 19.44
C PRO A 76 -4.82 1.93 20.07
N SER A 77 -5.13 2.03 21.36
CA SER A 77 -5.77 0.95 22.13
C SER A 77 -7.21 0.67 21.69
N THR A 78 -7.70 1.19 20.58
CA THR A 78 -8.97 0.82 19.95
C THR A 78 -8.81 -0.28 18.91
N LEU A 79 -7.62 -0.43 18.32
CA LEU A 79 -7.35 -1.52 17.39
C LEU A 79 -7.19 -2.84 18.14
N ARG A 80 -7.91 -3.86 17.69
CA ARG A 80 -7.88 -5.22 18.22
C ARG A 80 -7.64 -6.19 17.08
N PRO A 81 -7.12 -7.40 17.35
CA PRO A 81 -7.10 -8.46 16.36
C PRO A 81 -8.49 -8.69 15.73
N ASP A 82 -8.47 -9.11 14.47
CA ASP A 82 -9.61 -9.52 13.64
C ASP A 82 -10.59 -8.41 13.25
N VAL A 83 -10.29 -7.15 13.53
CA VAL A 83 -11.05 -6.00 13.01
C VAL A 83 -10.50 -5.55 11.67
N THR A 84 -11.37 -5.11 10.76
CA THR A 84 -10.93 -4.35 9.59
C THR A 84 -10.68 -2.89 10.00
N ALA A 85 -9.57 -2.32 9.59
CA ALA A 85 -9.17 -0.97 9.95
C ALA A 85 -8.64 -0.19 8.75
N VAL A 86 -8.74 1.13 8.85
CA VAL A 86 -8.03 2.10 8.01
C VAL A 86 -7.01 2.79 8.91
N VAL A 87 -5.75 2.75 8.49
CA VAL A 87 -4.60 3.25 9.26
C VAL A 87 -3.84 4.25 8.40
N ARG A 88 -3.66 5.47 8.90
CA ARG A 88 -2.74 6.46 8.36
C ARG A 88 -1.46 6.47 9.18
N GLY A 89 -0.33 6.61 8.51
CA GLY A 89 0.97 6.61 9.17
C GLY A 89 2.13 6.72 8.21
N ARG A 90 3.35 6.74 8.75
CA ARG A 90 4.59 6.80 7.97
C ARG A 90 5.28 5.44 7.90
N ILE A 91 5.67 5.03 6.69
CA ILE A 91 6.44 3.79 6.50
C ILE A 91 7.91 4.03 6.89
N GLU A 92 8.44 3.22 7.80
CA GLU A 92 9.80 3.33 8.34
C GLU A 92 10.55 1.99 8.20
N PRO A 93 11.01 1.62 6.99
CA PRO A 93 11.49 0.27 6.69
C PRO A 93 12.79 -0.08 7.43
N ASN A 94 13.55 0.92 7.85
CA ASN A 94 14.81 0.75 8.57
C ASN A 94 14.66 0.97 10.09
N MET A 95 13.43 1.12 10.59
CA MET A 95 13.20 1.29 12.02
C MET A 95 13.60 0.02 12.77
N VAL A 96 14.44 0.17 13.78
CA VAL A 96 14.76 -0.91 14.70
C VAL A 96 13.51 -1.19 15.53
N THR A 97 13.05 -2.43 15.50
CA THR A 97 11.87 -2.90 16.22
C THR A 97 12.18 -4.20 16.95
N THR A 98 11.42 -4.49 18.00
CA THR A 98 11.44 -5.82 18.60
C THR A 98 10.58 -6.78 17.79
N CYS A 99 9.40 -6.32 17.35
CA CYS A 99 8.49 -7.07 16.50
C CYS A 99 9.08 -7.31 15.09
N MET A 100 9.61 -8.50 14.83
CA MET A 100 10.29 -8.90 13.60
C MET A 100 9.35 -9.34 12.47
N GLN A 101 8.20 -8.67 12.30
CA GLN A 101 7.20 -9.05 11.29
C GLN A 101 6.62 -7.83 10.58
N GLY A 102 6.62 -7.86 9.24
CA GLY A 102 6.01 -6.82 8.41
C GLY A 102 6.87 -5.57 8.25
N THR A 103 6.41 -4.61 7.46
CA THR A 103 7.08 -3.31 7.31
C THR A 103 6.59 -2.34 8.38
N PRO A 104 7.45 -1.70 9.19
CA PRO A 104 7.01 -0.74 10.19
C PRO A 104 6.21 0.42 9.60
N LEU A 105 5.02 0.63 10.15
CA LEU A 105 4.12 1.75 9.89
C LEU A 105 3.87 2.47 11.22
N VAL A 106 4.49 3.64 11.38
CA VAL A 106 4.30 4.50 12.55
C VAL A 106 2.94 5.15 12.42
N VAL A 107 2.00 4.73 13.27
CA VAL A 107 0.59 5.13 13.20
C VAL A 107 0.44 6.58 13.63
N SER A 108 -0.16 7.40 12.76
CA SER A 108 -0.59 8.76 13.10
C SER A 108 -2.08 8.80 13.43
N GLU A 109 -2.90 8.08 12.67
CA GLU A 109 -4.34 7.94 12.90
C GLU A 109 -4.80 6.53 12.53
N ALA A 110 -5.76 5.99 13.28
CA ALA A 110 -6.37 4.72 12.93
C ALA A 110 -7.79 4.60 13.47
N HIS A 111 -8.62 3.91 12.71
CA HIS A 111 -10.00 3.62 13.08
C HIS A 111 -10.46 2.32 12.42
N THR A 112 -11.43 1.65 13.05
CA THR A 112 -12.13 0.52 12.43
C THR A 112 -12.85 1.00 11.16
N ALA A 113 -12.84 0.16 10.13
CA ALA A 113 -13.44 0.45 8.83
C ALA A 113 -14.94 0.17 8.79
#